data_AF-A0A381VTD2-F1
#
_entry.id   AF-A0A381VTD2-F1
#
_cell.length_a   1.000
_cell.length_b   1.000
_cell.length_c   1.000
_cell.angle_alpha   90.00
_cell.angle_beta   90.00
_cell.angle_gamma   90.00
#
_symmetry.space_group_name_H-M   'P 1'
#
loop_
_entity.id
_entity.type
_entity.pdbx_description
1 polymer ?
#
loop_
_entity_poly.entity_id
_entity_poly.type
_entity_poly.pdbx_seq_one_letter_code
_entity_poly.pdbx_strand_id
1 'polypeptide(L)'
;MKSLRGFLRTKYLQRRLEQAPVVVDATVPGAEVTVSFSVHTWFEYHNRAHGSYTGEPDMVEWLKNMLVPGDVFWDIGANVGAYSILAAKLCPGAHVFSFEPFIPTFAHLWENVVLNDVATQVFPICAGLSDHTAPESLAVS
;
A
#
# COMPACT_ATOMS: atom_id res chain seq x y z
N MET A 1 16.88 19.06 12.15
CA MET A 1 16.87 18.48 13.52
C MET A 1 15.47 17.89 13.78
N LYS A 2 15.33 16.58 13.99
CA LYS A 2 14.03 16.01 14.42
C LYS A 2 13.71 16.52 15.83
N SER A 3 12.46 16.93 16.08
CA SER A 3 12.05 17.38 17.41
C SER A 3 12.11 16.21 18.40
N LEU A 4 12.39 16.49 19.69
CA LEU A 4 12.42 15.47 20.74
C LEU A 4 11.10 14.66 20.80
N ARG A 5 9.96 15.34 20.58
CA ARG A 5 8.64 14.69 20.45
C ARG A 5 8.57 13.73 19.26
N GLY A 6 9.08 14.13 18.09
CA GLY A 6 9.11 13.28 16.90
C GLY A 6 10.01 12.05 17.08
N PHE A 7 11.16 12.22 17.73
CA PHE A 7 12.07 11.12 18.05
C PHE A 7 11.44 10.11 19.02
N LEU A 8 10.81 10.57 20.10
CA LEU A 8 10.14 9.69 21.06
C LEU A 8 8.95 8.95 20.45
N ARG A 9 8.15 9.62 19.60
CA ARG A 9 7.04 8.99 18.87
C ARG A 9 7.53 7.87 17.93
N THR A 10 8.62 8.11 17.23
CA THR A 10 9.28 7.13 16.34
C THR A 10 9.72 5.89 17.13
N LYS A 11 10.45 6.09 18.23
CA LYS A 11 10.92 5.00 19.11
C LYS A 11 9.78 4.21 19.74
N TYR A 12 8.71 4.90 20.16
CA TYR A 12 7.52 4.26 20.70
C TYR A 12 6.84 3.37 19.67
N LEU A 13 6.64 3.88 18.45
CA LEU A 13 6.01 3.10 17.38
C LEU A 13 6.85 1.87 17.02
N GLN A 14 8.18 2.03 16.92
CA GLN A 14 9.07 0.90 16.67
C GLN A 14 8.90 -0.22 17.72
N ARG A 15 8.87 0.13 19.01
CA ARG A 15 8.61 -0.85 20.10
C ARG A 15 7.21 -1.44 20.07
N ARG A 16 6.22 -0.69 19.62
CA ARG A 16 4.83 -1.18 19.48
C ARG A 16 4.74 -2.24 18.38
N LEU A 17 5.41 -2.01 17.26
CA LEU A 17 5.46 -2.94 16.13
C LEU A 17 6.17 -4.26 16.48
N GLU A 18 7.08 -4.26 17.46
CA GLU A 18 7.66 -5.49 18.02
C GLU A 18 6.63 -6.37 18.76
N GLN A 19 5.47 -5.83 19.12
CA GLN A 19 4.44 -6.52 19.91
C GLN A 19 3.22 -6.90 19.09
N ALA A 20 2.75 -5.98 18.23
CA ALA A 20 1.55 -6.17 17.44
C ALA A 20 1.51 -5.19 16.25
N PRO A 21 0.72 -5.49 15.21
CA PRO A 21 0.46 -4.55 14.13
C PRO A 21 -0.15 -3.26 14.64
N VAL A 22 0.13 -2.15 13.97
CA VAL A 22 -0.40 -0.83 14.31
C VAL A 22 -1.11 -0.26 13.10
N VAL A 23 -2.36 0.18 13.28
CA VAL A 23 -3.06 0.93 12.24
C VAL A 23 -2.58 2.38 12.24
N VAL A 24 -2.21 2.87 11.06
CA VAL A 24 -1.78 4.25 10.82
C VAL A 24 -2.52 4.83 9.62
N ASP A 25 -2.88 6.10 9.71
CA ASP A 25 -3.50 6.82 8.60
C ASP A 25 -2.48 7.67 7.85
N ALA A 26 -2.50 7.56 6.54
CA ALA A 26 -1.69 8.32 5.61
C ALA A 26 -2.58 9.26 4.79
N THR A 27 -2.53 10.55 5.09
CA THR A 27 -3.14 11.57 4.23
C THR A 27 -2.30 11.74 2.98
N VAL A 28 -2.94 11.63 1.82
CA VAL A 28 -2.27 11.69 0.52
C VAL A 28 -2.10 13.16 0.12
N PRO A 29 -0.89 13.70 -0.04
CA PRO A 29 -0.73 15.09 -0.49
C PRO A 29 -1.33 15.29 -1.89
N GLY A 30 -2.06 16.38 -2.10
CA GLY A 30 -2.67 16.68 -3.41
C GLY A 30 -3.97 15.91 -3.73
N ALA A 31 -4.36 14.97 -2.88
CA ALA A 31 -5.64 14.27 -2.91
C ALA A 31 -6.34 14.38 -1.55
N GLU A 32 -7.61 14.72 -1.50
CA GLU A 32 -8.38 14.74 -0.24
C GLU A 32 -8.77 13.31 0.20
N VAL A 33 -7.78 12.41 0.20
CA VAL A 33 -7.92 10.98 0.46
C VAL A 33 -6.97 10.58 1.59
N THR A 34 -7.49 9.73 2.47
CA THR A 34 -6.69 9.04 3.50
C THR A 34 -6.66 7.56 3.19
N VAL A 35 -5.48 6.96 3.29
CA VAL A 35 -5.30 5.50 3.22
C VAL A 35 -4.85 5.01 4.59
N SER A 36 -5.57 4.03 5.13
CA SER A 36 -5.25 3.40 6.41
C SER A 36 -4.39 2.17 6.16
N PHE A 37 -3.36 1.96 6.97
CA PHE A 37 -2.47 0.82 6.86
C PHE A 37 -2.37 0.12 8.21
N SER A 38 -2.68 -1.17 8.26
CA SER A 38 -2.16 -2.08 9.27
C SER A 38 -0.70 -2.37 8.93
N VAL A 39 0.22 -1.77 9.69
CA VAL A 39 1.66 -1.96 9.51
C VAL A 39 2.19 -2.93 10.54
N HIS A 40 2.97 -3.89 10.08
CA HIS A 40 3.57 -4.97 10.87
C HIS A 40 5.06 -4.73 11.10
N THR A 41 5.70 -3.94 10.23
CA THR A 41 7.13 -3.64 10.34
C THR A 41 7.41 -2.14 10.30
N TRP A 42 8.58 -1.77 10.83
CA TRP A 42 9.07 -0.40 10.70
C TRP A 42 9.26 0.01 9.23
N PHE A 43 9.63 -0.94 8.37
CA PHE A 43 9.81 -0.71 6.94
C PHE A 43 8.48 -0.34 6.27
N GLU A 44 7.41 -1.07 6.56
CA GLU A 44 6.07 -0.77 6.06
C GLU A 44 5.58 0.60 6.53
N TYR A 45 5.74 0.90 7.83
CA TYR A 45 5.43 2.23 8.34
C TYR A 45 6.19 3.34 7.60
N HIS A 46 7.51 3.20 7.51
CA HIS A 46 8.37 4.27 7.02
C HIS A 46 8.22 4.47 5.50
N ASN A 47 8.26 3.38 4.74
CA ASN A 47 8.34 3.46 3.28
C ASN A 47 6.98 3.40 2.60
N ARG A 48 5.97 2.76 3.21
CA ARG A 48 4.67 2.55 2.58
C ARG A 48 3.63 3.52 3.13
N ALA A 49 3.36 3.46 4.44
CA ALA A 49 2.37 4.35 5.04
C ALA A 49 2.82 5.83 5.04
N HIS A 50 4.09 6.11 5.39
CA HIS A 50 4.58 7.48 5.46
C HIS A 50 5.24 7.96 4.16
N GLY A 51 5.94 7.07 3.46
CA GLY A 51 6.84 7.42 2.35
C GLY A 51 6.20 7.48 0.97
N SER A 52 5.29 6.56 0.63
CA SER A 52 4.83 6.34 -0.75
C SER A 52 4.38 7.63 -1.44
N TYR A 53 3.42 8.35 -0.84
CA TYR A 53 2.80 9.51 -1.51
C TYR A 53 3.66 10.78 -1.49
N THR A 54 4.63 10.86 -0.58
CA THR A 54 5.54 12.02 -0.50
C THR A 54 6.78 11.83 -1.37
N GLY A 55 7.20 10.58 -1.59
CA GLY A 55 8.32 10.25 -2.46
C GLY A 55 7.99 10.35 -3.95
N GLU A 56 6.73 10.12 -4.34
CA GLU A 56 6.31 10.06 -5.75
C GLU A 56 5.02 10.87 -5.99
N PRO A 57 5.03 12.21 -5.78
CA PRO A 57 3.83 13.04 -5.94
C PRO A 57 3.26 13.01 -7.37
N ASP A 58 4.12 12.85 -8.39
CA ASP A 58 3.70 12.77 -9.79
C ASP A 58 2.85 11.51 -10.06
N MET A 59 3.11 10.40 -9.35
CA MET A 59 2.28 9.18 -9.44
C MET A 59 0.89 9.40 -8.85
N VAL A 60 0.79 10.12 -7.74
CA VAL A 60 -0.50 10.49 -7.14
C VAL A 60 -1.32 11.33 -8.11
N GLU A 61 -0.70 12.35 -8.71
CA GLU A 61 -1.36 13.24 -9.66
C GLU A 61 -1.74 12.51 -10.96
N TRP A 62 -0.91 11.57 -11.43
CA TRP A 62 -1.22 10.72 -12.57
C TRP A 62 -2.45 9.84 -12.30
N LEU A 63 -2.49 9.12 -11.17
CA LEU A 63 -3.64 8.29 -10.80
C LEU A 63 -4.94 9.09 -10.73
N LYS A 64 -4.87 10.28 -10.13
CA LYS A 64 -6.01 11.17 -9.95
C LYS A 64 -6.58 11.69 -11.27
N ASN A 65 -5.74 11.96 -12.26
CA ASN A 65 -6.17 12.57 -13.52
C ASN A 65 -6.46 11.56 -14.64
N MET A 66 -5.91 10.35 -14.54
CA MET A 66 -5.97 9.37 -15.63
C MET A 66 -7.04 8.29 -15.42
N LEU A 67 -7.28 7.86 -14.18
CA LEU A 67 -8.23 6.78 -13.92
C LEU A 67 -9.67 7.28 -14.00
N VAL A 68 -10.49 6.60 -14.80
CA VAL A 68 -11.95 6.81 -14.86
C VAL A 68 -12.71 5.54 -14.48
N PRO A 69 -13.97 5.65 -14.00
CA PRO A 69 -14.76 4.48 -13.62
C PRO A 69 -14.89 3.49 -14.79
N GLY A 70 -14.71 2.21 -14.50
CA GLY A 70 -14.67 1.14 -15.50
C GLY A 70 -13.26 0.78 -16.00
N ASP A 71 -12.25 1.61 -15.73
CA ASP A 71 -10.86 1.30 -16.06
C ASP A 71 -10.35 0.08 -15.28
N VAL A 72 -9.31 -0.54 -15.83
CA VAL A 72 -8.57 -1.61 -15.18
C VAL A 72 -7.15 -1.13 -14.86
N PHE A 73 -6.82 -1.06 -13.57
CA PHE A 73 -5.50 -0.70 -13.09
C PHE A 73 -4.73 -1.93 -12.60
N TRP A 74 -3.52 -2.12 -13.09
CA TRP A 74 -2.63 -3.22 -12.71
C TRP A 74 -1.52 -2.68 -11.83
N ASP A 75 -1.50 -3.08 -10.55
CA ASP A 75 -0.45 -2.72 -9.60
C ASP A 75 0.50 -3.90 -9.44
N ILE A 76 1.68 -3.80 -10.06
CA ILE A 76 2.68 -4.88 -10.11
C ILE A 76 3.70 -4.67 -9.00
N GLY A 77 3.82 -5.64 -8.09
CA GLY A 77 4.62 -5.47 -6.88
C GLY A 77 3.89 -4.59 -5.86
N ALA A 78 2.59 -4.84 -5.68
CA ALA A 78 1.68 -4.03 -4.88
C ALA A 78 2.12 -3.89 -3.41
N ASN A 79 3.00 -4.77 -2.93
CA ASN A 79 3.52 -4.76 -1.56
C ASN A 79 2.34 -4.75 -0.57
N VAL A 80 2.26 -3.78 0.35
CA VAL A 80 1.13 -3.64 1.28
C VAL A 80 -0.07 -2.85 0.73
N GLY A 81 -0.11 -2.54 -0.56
CA GLY A 81 -1.29 -2.01 -1.26
C GLY A 81 -1.41 -0.49 -1.36
N ALA A 82 -0.31 0.27 -1.21
CA ALA A 82 -0.38 1.73 -1.17
C ALA A 82 -1.06 2.34 -2.41
N TYR A 83 -0.63 1.97 -3.61
CA TYR A 83 -1.21 2.50 -4.86
C TYR A 83 -2.50 1.79 -5.25
N SER A 84 -2.61 0.49 -5.00
CA SER A 84 -3.86 -0.25 -5.19
C SER A 84 -5.05 0.39 -4.47
N ILE A 85 -4.88 0.69 -3.17
CA ILE A 85 -5.95 1.28 -2.35
C ILE A 85 -6.17 2.75 -2.74
N LEU A 86 -5.09 3.49 -3.02
CA LEU A 86 -5.20 4.87 -3.48
C LEU A 86 -6.00 4.97 -4.79
N ALA A 87 -5.67 4.15 -5.79
CA ALA A 87 -6.37 4.08 -7.07
C ALA A 87 -7.87 3.80 -6.87
N ALA A 88 -8.20 2.84 -6.01
CA ALA A 88 -9.59 2.50 -5.70
C ALA A 88 -10.36 3.65 -5.02
N LYS A 89 -9.72 4.38 -4.10
CA LYS A 89 -10.33 5.52 -3.41
C LYS A 89 -10.46 6.76 -4.30
N LEU A 90 -9.49 7.03 -5.17
CA LEU A 90 -9.55 8.14 -6.12
C LEU A 90 -10.59 7.91 -7.21
N CYS A 91 -10.79 6.65 -7.61
CA CYS A 91 -11.70 6.29 -8.69
C CYS A 91 -12.64 5.14 -8.27
N PRO A 92 -13.74 5.45 -7.56
CA PRO A 92 -14.78 4.47 -7.30
C PRO A 92 -15.32 3.89 -8.62
N GLY A 93 -15.30 2.56 -8.74
CA GLY A 93 -15.71 1.84 -9.94
C GLY A 93 -14.58 1.47 -10.91
N ALA A 94 -13.32 1.83 -10.64
CA ALA A 94 -12.18 1.22 -11.30
C ALA A 94 -11.92 -0.18 -10.74
N HIS A 95 -11.49 -1.12 -11.59
CA HIS A 95 -11.05 -2.46 -11.19
C HIS A 95 -9.53 -2.49 -10.99
N VAL A 96 -9.07 -2.81 -9.80
CA VAL A 96 -7.65 -2.82 -9.45
C VAL A 96 -7.18 -4.26 -9.25
N PHE A 97 -6.20 -4.71 -10.02
CA PHE A 97 -5.54 -6.00 -9.84
C PHE A 97 -4.17 -5.81 -9.21
N SER A 98 -3.97 -6.35 -8.01
CA SER A 98 -2.80 -6.09 -7.18
C SER A 98 -1.93 -7.33 -7.05
N PHE A 99 -0.77 -7.34 -7.67
CA PHE A 99 0.12 -8.50 -7.71
C PHE A 99 1.22 -8.39 -6.66
N GLU A 100 1.25 -9.31 -5.70
CA GLU A 100 2.31 -9.42 -4.70
C GLU A 100 2.66 -10.90 -4.45
N PRO A 101 3.84 -11.38 -4.89
CA PRO A 101 4.20 -12.79 -4.79
C PRO A 101 4.63 -13.24 -3.39
N PHE A 102 5.10 -12.34 -2.51
CA PHE A 102 5.60 -12.73 -1.20
C PHE A 102 4.46 -12.90 -0.20
N ILE A 103 4.13 -14.15 0.13
CA ILE A 103 2.95 -14.53 0.95
C ILE A 103 2.77 -13.70 2.23
N PRO A 104 3.79 -13.43 3.07
CA PRO A 104 3.62 -12.58 4.25
C PRO A 104 3.16 -11.16 3.91
N THR A 105 3.77 -10.53 2.89
CA THR A 105 3.38 -9.19 2.44
C THR A 105 2.02 -9.20 1.74
N PHE A 106 1.70 -10.25 1.00
CA PHE A 106 0.37 -10.45 0.41
C PHE A 106 -0.74 -10.51 1.48
N ALA A 107 -0.48 -11.13 2.64
CA ALA A 107 -1.43 -11.12 3.74
C ALA A 107 -1.71 -9.70 4.25
N HIS A 108 -0.67 -8.86 4.35
CA HIS A 108 -0.80 -7.45 4.76
C HIS A 108 -1.52 -6.60 3.69
N LEU A 109 -1.29 -6.89 2.40
CA LEU A 109 -2.06 -6.30 1.30
C LEU A 109 -3.56 -6.57 1.47
N TRP A 110 -3.93 -7.84 1.70
CA TRP A 110 -5.32 -8.22 1.90
C TRP A 110 -5.94 -7.53 3.11
N GLU A 111 -5.23 -7.51 4.23
CA GLU A 111 -5.65 -6.80 5.45
C GLU A 111 -5.91 -5.31 5.16
N ASN A 112 -5.02 -4.64 4.44
CA ASN A 112 -5.16 -3.23 4.11
C ASN A 112 -6.30 -2.97 3.11
N VAL A 113 -6.54 -3.87 2.16
CA VAL A 113 -7.68 -3.79 1.24
C VAL A 113 -9.00 -3.84 2.00
N VAL A 114 -9.12 -4.78 2.95
CA VAL A 114 -10.31 -4.90 3.81
C VAL A 114 -10.44 -3.69 4.73
N LEU A 115 -9.34 -3.25 5.35
CA LEU A 115 -9.30 -2.10 6.27
C LEU A 115 -9.80 -0.79 5.62
N ASN A 116 -9.67 -0.66 4.31
CA ASN A 116 -10.06 0.54 3.57
C ASN A 116 -11.41 0.41 2.86
N ASP A 117 -12.15 -0.68 3.08
CA ASP A 117 -13.46 -0.94 2.47
C ASP A 117 -13.43 -0.95 0.93
N VAL A 118 -12.31 -1.35 0.32
CA VAL A 118 -12.13 -1.38 -1.15
C VAL A 118 -12.11 -2.79 -1.74
N ALA A 119 -12.45 -3.81 -0.95
CA ALA A 119 -12.44 -5.22 -1.34
C ALA A 119 -13.42 -5.58 -2.48
N THR A 120 -14.37 -4.70 -2.80
CA THR A 120 -15.29 -4.89 -3.95
C THR A 120 -14.66 -4.53 -5.28
N GLN A 121 -13.54 -3.79 -5.28
CA GLN A 121 -12.91 -3.28 -6.49
C GLN A 121 -11.39 -3.50 -6.56
N VAL A 122 -10.74 -3.82 -5.43
CA VAL A 122 -9.33 -4.25 -5.40
C VAL A 122 -9.26 -5.77 -5.27
N PHE A 123 -8.56 -6.40 -6.21
CA PHE A 123 -8.42 -7.85 -6.33
C PHE A 123 -6.94 -8.24 -6.16
N PRO A 124 -6.50 -8.55 -4.93
CA PRO A 124 -5.16 -9.06 -4.68
C PRO A 124 -4.93 -10.44 -5.33
N ILE A 125 -3.78 -10.59 -5.98
CA ILE A 125 -3.31 -11.82 -6.63
C ILE A 125 -1.93 -12.16 -6.08
N CYS A 126 -1.81 -13.34 -5.46
CA CYS A 126 -0.54 -13.84 -4.92
C CYS A 126 0.32 -14.47 -6.02
N ALA A 127 0.82 -13.64 -6.94
CA ALA A 127 1.67 -14.06 -8.05
C ALA A 127 2.63 -12.93 -8.49
N GLY A 128 3.75 -13.31 -9.09
CA GLY A 128 4.60 -12.40 -9.84
C GLY A 128 4.13 -12.28 -11.29
N LEU A 129 4.46 -11.16 -11.94
CA LEU A 129 4.21 -10.98 -13.37
C LEU A 129 5.45 -11.38 -14.17
N SER A 130 5.25 -12.20 -15.20
CA SER A 130 6.30 -12.73 -16.08
C SER A 130 5.77 -12.88 -17.51
N ASP A 131 6.66 -13.08 -18.48
CA ASP A 131 6.33 -13.38 -19.88
C ASP A 131 5.94 -14.85 -20.10
N HIS A 132 6.00 -15.68 -19.05
CA HIS A 132 5.58 -17.07 -19.05
C HIS A 132 4.89 -17.45 -17.73
N THR A 133 4.12 -18.54 -17.74
CA THR A 133 3.43 -19.06 -16.56
C THR A 133 4.16 -20.30 -16.04
N ALA A 134 4.90 -20.15 -14.95
CA ALA A 134 5.60 -21.24 -14.28
C ALA A 134 5.71 -20.99 -12.77
N PRO A 135 5.81 -22.04 -11.94
CA PRO A 135 6.31 -21.90 -10.58
C PRO A 135 7.80 -21.54 -10.62
N GLU A 136 8.19 -20.48 -9.93
CA GLU A 136 9.59 -20.06 -9.79
C GLU A 136 9.95 -19.74 -8.34
N SER A 137 11.26 -19.70 -8.05
CA SER A 137 11.77 -19.29 -6.74
C SER A 137 11.77 -17.77 -6.63
N LEU A 138 11.07 -17.24 -5.62
CA LEU A 138 11.15 -15.82 -5.28
C LEU A 138 12.42 -15.56 -4.44
N ALA A 139 13.35 -14.78 -4.98
CA ALA A 139 14.50 -14.31 -4.22
C ALA A 139 14.07 -13.17 -3.28
N VAL A 140 13.96 -13.47 -2.00
CA VAL A 140 13.75 -12.49 -0.93
C VAL A 140 15.04 -12.32 -0.13
N SER A 141 15.58 -11.10 -0.11
CA SER A 141 16.80 -10.71 0.60
C SER A 141 16.53 -10.12 1.97
#